data_AF-A0A7C4RZX2-F1
#
_entry.id   AF-A0A7C4RZX2-F1
#
_cell.length_a   1.000
_cell.length_b   1.000
_cell.length_c   1.000
_cell.angle_alpha   90.00
_cell.angle_beta   90.00
_cell.angle_gamma   90.00
#
_symmetry.space_group_name_H-M   'P 1'
#
loop_
_entity.id
_entity.type
_entity.pdbx_description
1 polymer ?
#
loop_
_entity_poly.entity_id
_entity_poly.type
_entity_poly.pdbx_seq_one_letter_code
_entity_poly.pdbx_strand_id
1 'polypeptide(L)'
;MYYDESVLKSFKLKFKFKGKSWINRCIERLSDIIETDHPNVWFVKGRIEFGDYNPFYKVVFFSDFKCYFCTCYSMDKRYYLVRMRDICTHIGSVILWRMLRGELFEKYRSM
;
A
#
# COMPACT_ATOMS: atom_id res chain seq x y z
N MET A 1 -3.62 -10.52 -15.44
CA MET A 1 -4.33 -9.25 -15.17
C MET A 1 -3.59 -8.15 -15.89
N TYR A 2 -4.23 -7.45 -16.82
CA TYR A 2 -3.70 -6.21 -17.40
C TYR A 2 -4.08 -5.06 -16.48
N TYR A 3 -3.09 -4.31 -16.00
CA TYR A 3 -3.32 -3.10 -15.22
C TYR A 3 -3.34 -1.90 -16.17
N ASP A 4 -4.06 -0.85 -15.78
CA ASP A 4 -3.98 0.43 -16.49
C ASP A 4 -2.55 0.98 -16.39
N GLU A 5 -1.84 1.01 -17.51
CA GLU A 5 -0.46 1.50 -17.62
C GLU A 5 -0.33 2.98 -17.19
N SER A 6 -1.36 3.79 -17.38
CA SER A 6 -1.37 5.19 -16.95
C SER A 6 -1.40 5.30 -15.42
N VAL A 7 -2.14 4.41 -14.76
CA VAL A 7 -2.18 4.31 -13.29
C VAL A 7 -0.84 3.83 -12.74
N LEU A 8 -0.27 2.78 -13.34
CA LEU A 8 1.06 2.28 -12.96
C LEU A 8 2.13 3.37 -13.13
N LYS A 9 2.09 4.13 -14.21
CA LYS A 9 3.00 5.27 -14.43
C LYS A 9 2.84 6.35 -13.35
N SER A 10 1.60 6.69 -13.02
CA SER A 10 1.28 7.67 -11.96
C SER A 10 1.78 7.20 -10.60
N PHE A 11 1.60 5.92 -10.27
CA PHE A 11 2.09 5.33 -9.03
C PHE A 11 3.64 5.35 -8.97
N LYS A 12 4.31 4.95 -10.04
CA LYS A 12 5.78 5.01 -10.16
C LYS A 12 6.30 6.44 -9.99
N LEU A 13 5.62 7.43 -10.57
CA LEU A 13 6.00 8.84 -10.43
C LEU A 13 5.81 9.35 -9.00
N LYS A 14 4.67 9.01 -8.37
CA LYS A 14 4.36 9.35 -6.97
C LYS A 14 5.41 8.81 -6.00
N PHE A 15 5.91 7.61 -6.26
CA PHE A 15 6.90 6.92 -5.44
C PHE A 15 8.29 6.85 -6.10
N LYS A 16 8.67 7.83 -6.93
CA LYS A 16 9.92 7.82 -7.69
C LYS A 16 11.20 7.74 -6.84
N PHE A 17 11.12 8.15 -5.57
CA PHE A 17 12.22 8.08 -4.62
C PHE A 17 12.38 6.69 -3.97
N LYS A 18 11.42 5.79 -4.20
CA LYS A 18 11.47 4.40 -3.74
C LYS A 18 12.28 3.55 -4.71
N GLY A 19 13.02 2.58 -4.18
CA GLY A 19 13.76 1.62 -5.00
C GLY A 19 12.84 0.73 -5.84
N LYS A 20 13.36 0.23 -6.97
CA LYS A 20 12.64 -0.66 -7.90
C LYS A 20 12.04 -1.89 -7.21
N SER A 21 12.76 -2.49 -6.27
CA SER A 21 12.28 -3.64 -5.48
C SER A 21 11.09 -3.31 -4.59
N TRP A 22 10.94 -2.07 -4.13
CA TRP A 22 9.77 -1.63 -3.37
C TRP A 22 8.55 -1.52 -4.28
N ILE A 23 8.71 -0.94 -5.48
CA ILE A 23 7.65 -0.81 -6.49
C ILE A 23 7.17 -2.19 -6.94
N ASN A 24 8.10 -3.09 -7.30
CA ASN A 24 7.75 -4.44 -7.75
C ASN A 24 6.97 -5.20 -6.68
N ARG A 25 7.41 -5.16 -5.43
CA ARG A 25 6.68 -5.77 -4.31
C ARG A 25 5.28 -5.19 -4.12
N CYS A 26 5.05 -3.90 -4.38
CA CYS A 26 3.70 -3.33 -4.32
C CYS A 26 2.79 -3.89 -5.42
N ILE A 27 3.33 -4.06 -6.64
CA ILE A 27 2.60 -4.62 -7.79
C ILE A 27 2.30 -6.10 -7.56
N GLU A 28 3.29 -6.89 -7.13
CA GLU A 28 3.13 -8.32 -6.87
C GLU A 28 2.13 -8.59 -5.74
N ARG A 29 2.05 -7.69 -4.75
CA ARG A 29 1.07 -7.76 -3.65
C ARG A 29 -0.35 -7.40 -4.04
N LEU A 30 -0.63 -6.93 -5.26
CA LEU A 30 -2.00 -6.59 -5.65
C LEU A 30 -2.96 -7.77 -5.55
N SER A 31 -2.48 -8.99 -5.84
CA SER A 31 -3.26 -10.23 -5.70
C SER A 31 -3.40 -10.71 -4.26
N ASP A 32 -2.71 -10.08 -3.31
CA ASP A 32 -2.76 -10.41 -1.89
C ASP A 32 -3.74 -9.55 -1.09
N ILE A 33 -4.33 -8.54 -1.74
CA ILE A 33 -5.25 -7.60 -1.09
C ILE A 33 -6.62 -8.24 -0.94
N ILE A 34 -7.13 -8.17 0.27
CA ILE A 34 -8.47 -8.61 0.67
C ILE A 34 -9.21 -7.37 1.15
N GLU A 35 -10.30 -7.04 0.45
CA GLU A 35 -11.27 -6.03 0.89
C GLU A 35 -11.98 -6.50 2.16
N THR A 36 -12.38 -5.55 2.99
CA THR A 36 -13.25 -5.82 4.14
C THR A 36 -14.57 -5.09 3.96
N ASP A 37 -15.57 -5.41 4.77
CA ASP A 37 -16.85 -4.70 4.78
C ASP A 37 -16.70 -3.22 5.20
N HIS A 38 -15.54 -2.82 5.74
CA HIS A 38 -15.24 -1.45 6.10
C HIS A 38 -14.43 -0.75 4.99
N PRO A 39 -14.90 0.38 4.42
CA PRO A 39 -14.35 0.98 3.19
C PRO A 39 -12.91 1.53 3.32
N ASN A 40 -12.45 1.76 4.55
CA ASN A 40 -11.10 2.24 4.84
C ASN A 40 -10.17 1.18 5.44
N VAL A 41 -10.52 -0.11 5.34
CA VAL A 41 -9.74 -1.21 5.91
C VAL A 41 -9.52 -2.30 4.87
N TRP A 42 -8.26 -2.73 4.77
CA TRP A 42 -7.84 -3.82 3.91
C TRP A 42 -6.95 -4.79 4.68
N PHE A 43 -6.98 -6.06 4.32
CA PHE A 43 -5.94 -7.02 4.69
C PHE A 43 -5.01 -7.26 3.51
N VAL A 44 -3.73 -7.43 3.78
CA VAL A 44 -2.72 -7.84 2.80
C VAL A 44 -2.10 -9.14 3.29
N LYS A 45 -2.14 -10.19 2.46
CA LYS A 45 -1.46 -11.46 2.78
C LYS A 45 0.04 -11.25 2.94
N GLY A 46 0.60 -11.93 3.94
CA GLY A 46 2.02 -11.99 4.18
C GLY A 46 2.73 -12.86 3.15
N ARG A 47 3.94 -12.43 2.77
CA ARG A 47 4.85 -13.15 1.87
C ARG A 47 6.22 -13.32 2.53
N ILE A 48 6.57 -14.56 2.84
CA ILE A 48 7.85 -14.87 3.49
C ILE A 48 9.04 -14.49 2.60
N GLU A 49 8.88 -14.60 1.28
CA GLU A 49 9.86 -14.20 0.27
C GLU A 49 10.16 -12.69 0.29
N PHE A 50 9.26 -11.89 0.88
CA PHE A 50 9.43 -10.44 1.04
C PHE A 50 9.81 -10.02 2.47
N GLY A 51 10.08 -11.00 3.35
CA GLY A 51 10.46 -10.80 4.74
C GLY A 51 9.28 -10.52 5.68
N ASP A 52 8.07 -10.94 5.30
CA ASP A 52 6.91 -10.90 6.19
C ASP A 52 6.96 -12.04 7.20
N TYR A 53 6.63 -11.73 8.45
CA TYR A 53 6.56 -12.71 9.55
C TYR A 53 5.12 -13.11 9.87
N ASN A 54 4.16 -12.23 9.58
CA ASN A 54 2.75 -12.48 9.87
C ASN A 54 2.05 -12.95 8.59
N PRO A 55 1.04 -13.82 8.70
CA PRO A 55 0.26 -14.27 7.55
C PRO A 55 -0.62 -13.17 6.96
N PHE A 56 -0.95 -12.14 7.75
CA PHE A 56 -1.75 -11.00 7.31
C PHE A 56 -1.29 -9.70 7.96
N TYR A 57 -1.49 -8.60 7.23
CA TYR A 57 -1.28 -7.24 7.69
C TYR A 57 -2.54 -6.43 7.46
N LYS A 58 -3.01 -5.74 8.50
CA LYS A 58 -4.15 -4.84 8.41
C LYS A 58 -3.65 -3.46 8.00
N VAL A 59 -4.21 -2.92 6.94
CA VAL A 59 -3.99 -1.54 6.48
C VAL A 59 -5.26 -0.74 6.73
N VAL A 60 -5.12 0.40 7.40
CA VAL A 60 -6.22 1.31 7.73
C VAL A 60 -5.91 2.68 7.12
N PHE A 61 -6.87 3.28 6.45
CA PHE A 61 -6.82 4.67 6.04
C PHE A 61 -7.61 5.54 7.03
N PHE A 62 -6.94 6.49 7.69
CA PHE A 62 -7.60 7.47 8.54
C PHE A 62 -7.95 8.70 7.71
N SER A 63 -9.24 8.87 7.37
CA SER A 63 -9.74 9.95 6.52
C SER A 63 -9.40 11.33 7.04
N ASP A 64 -9.55 11.53 8.35
CA ASP A 64 -9.43 12.84 9.00
C ASP A 64 -8.00 13.38 8.92
N PHE A 65 -7.02 12.48 9.03
CA PHE A 65 -5.59 12.79 8.97
C PHE A 65 -4.97 12.52 7.60
N LYS A 66 -5.75 11.98 6.65
CA LYS A 66 -5.32 11.56 5.31
C LYS A 66 -4.05 10.70 5.34
N CYS A 67 -3.95 9.83 6.34
CA CYS A 67 -2.77 8.99 6.56
C CYS A 67 -3.15 7.51 6.58
N TYR A 68 -2.16 6.66 6.33
CA TYR A 68 -2.32 5.21 6.40
C TYR A 68 -1.56 4.65 7.59
N PHE A 69 -2.15 3.63 8.20
CA PHE A 69 -1.49 2.80 9.18
C PHE A 69 -1.45 1.36 8.70
N CYS A 70 -0.37 0.65 9.03
CA CYS A 70 -0.24 -0.77 8.79
C CYS A 70 0.24 -1.45 10.07
N THR A 71 -0.28 -2.64 10.38
CA THR A 71 0.19 -3.43 11.52
C THR A 71 1.62 -3.95 11.37
N CYS A 72 2.25 -3.80 10.19
CA CYS A 72 3.70 -4.02 10.06
C CYS A 72 4.53 -2.93 10.75
N TYR A 73 3.87 -1.82 11.10
CA TYR A 73 4.35 -0.78 12.00
C TYR A 73 3.86 -1.02 13.43
N SER A 74 3.69 -2.24 13.93
CA SER A 74 3.45 -2.38 15.37
C SER A 74 4.80 -2.43 16.11
N MET A 75 4.87 -1.88 17.32
CA MET A 75 6.10 -1.80 18.12
C MET A 75 6.75 -3.16 18.41
N ASP A 76 5.96 -4.23 18.40
CA ASP A 76 6.41 -5.62 18.51
C ASP A 76 7.14 -6.13 17.26
N LYS A 77 7.18 -5.34 16.17
CA LYS A 77 7.81 -5.74 14.90
C LYS A 77 9.21 -5.18 14.75
N ARG A 78 10.11 -6.04 14.27
CA ARG A 78 11.50 -5.69 13.94
C ARG A 78 11.54 -4.48 13.00
N TYR A 79 12.38 -3.50 13.30
CA TYR A 79 12.56 -2.25 12.53
C TYR A 79 11.34 -1.30 12.49
N TYR A 80 10.41 -1.40 13.44
CA TYR A 80 9.24 -0.52 13.56
C TYR A 80 9.57 0.98 13.42
N LEU A 81 10.57 1.48 14.14
CA LEU A 81 10.95 2.91 14.12
C LEU A 81 11.43 3.40 12.74
N VAL A 82 12.06 2.52 11.95
CA VAL A 82 12.49 2.84 10.59
C VAL A 82 11.30 2.78 9.63
N ARG A 83 10.45 1.76 9.78
CA ARG A 83 9.26 1.54 8.94
C ARG A 83 8.17 2.58 9.18
N MET A 84 8.04 3.13 10.38
CA MET A 84 7.12 4.24 10.65
C MET A 84 7.43 5.50 9.86
N ARG A 85 8.71 5.73 9.57
CA ARG A 85 9.18 6.94 8.89
C ARG A 85 8.97 6.88 7.38
N ASP A 86 8.50 5.73 6.86
CA ASP A 86 8.48 5.49 5.43
C ASP A 86 7.32 4.56 5.02
N ILE A 87 6.74 4.76 3.84
CA ILE A 87 5.58 3.97 3.41
C ILE A 87 6.03 2.52 3.09
N CYS A 88 5.49 1.53 3.79
CA CYS A 88 5.78 0.11 3.54
C CYS A 88 5.10 -0.40 2.27
N THR A 89 5.53 -1.56 1.80
CA THR A 89 4.97 -2.16 0.58
C THR A 89 3.53 -2.63 0.76
N HIS A 90 3.06 -2.91 1.98
CA HIS A 90 1.64 -3.20 2.26
C HIS A 90 0.74 -1.97 2.05
N ILE A 91 1.17 -0.80 2.54
CA ILE A 91 0.43 0.45 2.28
C ILE A 91 0.57 0.84 0.82
N GLY A 92 1.77 0.71 0.24
CA GLY A 92 2.00 0.97 -1.17
C GLY A 92 1.09 0.16 -2.10
N SER A 93 0.92 -1.14 -1.81
CA SER A 93 0.01 -2.00 -2.58
C SER A 93 -1.45 -1.57 -2.44
N VAL A 94 -1.91 -1.21 -1.23
CA VAL A 94 -3.27 -0.69 -1.03
C VAL A 94 -3.49 0.63 -1.76
N ILE A 95 -2.52 1.57 -1.72
CA ILE A 95 -2.60 2.81 -2.50
C ILE A 95 -2.73 2.51 -3.99
N LEU A 96 -1.87 1.64 -4.53
CA LEU A 96 -1.93 1.27 -5.95
C LEU A 96 -3.27 0.62 -6.32
N TRP A 97 -3.75 -0.28 -5.48
CA TRP A 97 -5.03 -0.96 -5.65
C TRP A 97 -6.21 0.02 -5.71
N ARG A 98 -6.24 1.00 -4.79
CA ARG A 98 -7.25 2.06 -4.78
C ARG A 98 -7.15 2.95 -6.03
N MET A 99 -5.93 3.26 -6.49
CA MET A 99 -5.72 4.02 -7.73
C MET A 99 -6.29 3.25 -8.94
N LEU A 100 -6.02 1.94 -9.03
CA LEU A 100 -6.52 1.09 -10.13
C LEU A 100 -8.05 0.99 -10.16
N ARG A 101 -8.73 1.24 -9.03
CA ARG A 101 -10.19 1.24 -8.91
C ARG A 101 -10.84 2.61 -9.06
N GLY A 102 -10.06 3.65 -9.39
CA GLY A 102 -10.61 5.00 -9.52
C GLY A 102 -10.77 5.75 -8.19
N GLU A 103 -10.54 5.11 -7.05
CA GLU A 103 -10.89 5.65 -5.72
C GLU A 103 -9.99 6.80 -5.23
N LEU A 104 -8.86 7.00 -5.88
CA LEU A 104 -7.92 8.08 -5.56
C LEU A 104 -7.90 9.20 -6.61
N PHE A 105 -8.85 9.19 -7.56
CA PHE A 105 -8.95 10.20 -8.63
C PHE A 105 -9.73 11.46 -8.24
N GLU A 106 -10.10 11.67 -6.97
CA GLU A 106 -10.85 12.86 -6.53
C GLU A 106 -10.01 14.12 -6.21
N LYS A 107 -8.73 14.20 -6.61
CA LYS A 107 -7.95 15.44 -6.39
C LYS A 107 -7.03 15.91 -7.52
N TYR A 108 -7.43 15.66 -8.77
CA TYR A 108 -6.75 16.24 -9.95
C TYR A 108 -7.67 17.01 -10.89
N ARG A 109 -8.80 17.53 -10.39
CA ARG A 109 -9.43 18.76 -10.89
C ARG A 109 -9.11 19.87 -9.89
N SER A 110 -8.34 20.87 -10.34
CA SER A 110 -8.16 22.19 -9.72
C SER A 110 -7.72 22.24 -8.24
N MET A 111 -6.41 22.34 -8.00
CA MET A 111 -5.74 23.52 -7.44
C MET A 111 -4.23 23.31 -7.45
#